data_AF-A0A645H5L9-F1
#
_entry.id   AF-A0A645H5L9-F1
#
_cell.length_a   1.000
_cell.length_b   1.000
_cell.length_c   1.000
_cell.angle_alpha   90.00
_cell.angle_beta   90.00
_cell.angle_gamma   90.00
#
_symmetry.space_group_name_H-M   'P 1'
#
loop_
_entity.id
_entity.type
_entity.pdbx_description
1 polymer ?
#
loop_
_entity_poly.entity_id
_entity_poly.type
_entity_poly.pdbx_seq_one_letter_code
_entity_poly.pdbx_strand_id
1 'polypeptide(L)'
;MLYASVLIRIRADRKVNRARAATIKAYLLQNIAPKHPEYEEVLQVSLNEQSDLKPYVLGRLFSLLEQAQESALGLKNATITDRYFDSASATPKLAFPTLLKLNRHHLAKDESWGWRYEKQIGELLAKLDAEDDPYPARLTLDEQGLFILGYYHQKQARYTKKTELEKEN
;
A
#
# COMPACT_ATOMS: atom_id res chain seq x y z
N MET A 1 -10.57 20.01 8.00
CA MET A 1 -10.65 19.20 9.23
C MET A 1 -11.07 17.74 9.01
N LEU A 2 -11.88 17.39 8.00
CA LEU A 2 -12.29 15.99 7.76
C LEU A 2 -11.14 15.03 7.38
N TYR A 3 -10.24 15.45 6.48
CA TYR A 3 -9.13 14.63 6.00
C TYR A 3 -8.19 14.16 7.12
N ALA A 4 -7.69 15.09 7.93
CA ALA A 4 -6.82 14.79 9.06
C ALA A 4 -7.48 13.84 10.07
N SER A 5 -8.77 14.01 10.35
CA SER A 5 -9.51 13.12 11.24
C SER A 5 -9.62 11.69 10.70
N VAL A 6 -9.83 11.53 9.38
CA VAL A 6 -9.83 10.21 8.73
C VAL A 6 -8.45 9.56 8.83
N LEU A 7 -7.38 10.31 8.58
CA LEU A 7 -6.01 9.80 8.73
C LEU A 7 -5.74 9.35 10.17
N ILE A 8 -6.04 10.20 11.17
CA ILE A 8 -5.88 9.86 12.59
C ILE A 8 -6.64 8.57 12.94
N ARG A 9 -7.87 8.41 12.41
CA ARG A 9 -8.66 7.22 12.68
C ARG A 9 -8.06 5.97 12.04
N ILE A 10 -7.54 6.07 10.81
CA ILE A 10 -6.82 4.97 10.15
C ILE A 10 -5.56 4.59 10.94
N ARG A 11 -4.83 5.57 11.48
CA ARG A 11 -3.67 5.28 12.33
C ARG A 11 -4.08 4.54 13.60
N ALA A 12 -5.18 4.96 14.22
CA ALA A 12 -5.67 4.37 15.46
C ALA A 12 -6.20 2.93 15.30
N ASP A 13 -6.90 2.62 14.21
CA ASP A 13 -7.58 1.33 14.05
C ASP A 13 -7.08 0.46 12.89
N ARG A 14 -6.14 0.96 12.08
CA ARG A 14 -5.53 0.29 10.92
C ARG A 14 -6.48 -0.11 9.80
N LYS A 15 -7.72 0.37 9.82
CA LYS A 15 -8.74 -0.04 8.85
C LYS A 15 -8.84 0.96 7.70
N VAL A 16 -8.52 0.51 6.50
CA VAL A 16 -8.73 1.27 5.26
C VAL A 16 -9.87 0.63 4.48
N ASN A 17 -11.08 1.18 4.64
CA ASN A 17 -12.27 0.73 3.92
C ASN A 17 -12.61 1.67 2.75
N ARG A 18 -13.58 1.26 1.92
CA ARG A 18 -14.01 2.01 0.73
C ARG A 18 -14.40 3.45 1.05
N ALA A 19 -15.15 3.68 2.13
CA ALA A 19 -15.61 5.02 2.50
C ALA A 19 -14.42 5.92 2.85
N ARG A 20 -13.48 5.43 3.66
CA ARG A 20 -12.28 6.19 4.05
C ARG A 20 -11.37 6.48 2.85
N ALA A 21 -11.15 5.48 1.99
CA ALA A 21 -10.40 5.66 0.75
C ALA A 21 -11.07 6.70 -0.17
N ALA A 22 -12.39 6.64 -0.32
CA ALA A 22 -13.15 7.63 -1.09
C ALA A 22 -13.04 9.04 -0.49
N THR A 23 -13.09 9.20 0.84
CA THR A 23 -12.90 10.50 1.50
C THR A 23 -11.49 11.05 1.27
N ILE A 24 -10.45 10.22 1.39
CA ILE A 24 -9.06 10.60 1.10
C ILE A 24 -8.93 11.05 -0.35
N LYS A 25 -9.40 10.23 -1.30
CA LYS A 25 -9.40 10.54 -2.73
C LYS A 25 -10.10 11.88 -3.01
N ALA A 26 -11.32 12.07 -2.48
CA ALA A 26 -12.09 13.29 -2.72
C ALA A 26 -11.36 14.53 -2.22
N TYR A 27 -10.75 14.45 -1.04
CA TYR A 27 -9.95 15.55 -0.49
C TYR A 27 -8.74 15.87 -1.38
N LEU A 28 -7.95 14.84 -1.74
CA LEU A 28 -6.75 15.01 -2.56
C LEU A 28 -7.09 15.57 -3.94
N LEU A 29 -8.17 15.09 -4.56
CA LEU A 29 -8.63 15.57 -5.87
C LEU A 29 -9.05 17.03 -5.83
N GLN A 30 -9.76 17.45 -4.78
CA GLN A 30 -10.27 18.82 -4.69
C GLN A 30 -9.21 19.84 -4.27
N ASN A 31 -8.26 19.45 -3.41
CA ASN A 31 -7.39 20.41 -2.71
C ASN A 31 -5.91 20.32 -3.11
N ILE A 32 -5.46 19.14 -3.54
CA ILE A 32 -4.03 18.85 -3.78
C ILE A 32 -3.75 18.70 -5.28
N ALA A 33 -4.59 17.97 -6.03
CA ALA A 33 -4.41 17.77 -7.48
C ALA A 33 -4.25 19.09 -8.28
N PRO A 34 -4.96 20.20 -7.97
CA PRO A 34 -4.72 21.48 -8.66
C PRO A 34 -3.31 22.07 -8.47
N LYS A 35 -2.62 21.66 -7.39
CA LYS A 35 -1.25 22.10 -7.06
C LYS A 35 -0.19 21.07 -7.44
N HIS A 36 -0.60 19.81 -7.51
CA HIS A 36 0.22 18.64 -7.85
C HIS A 36 -0.52 17.80 -8.91
N PRO A 37 -0.58 18.27 -10.18
CA PRO A 37 -1.30 17.57 -11.24
C PRO A 37 -0.82 16.13 -11.46
N GLU A 38 0.45 15.86 -11.16
CA GLU A 38 1.05 14.53 -11.21
C GLU A 38 0.32 13.51 -10.34
N TYR A 39 -0.33 13.92 -9.24
CA TYR A 39 -1.05 12.98 -8.37
C TYR A 39 -2.35 12.45 -8.98
N GLU A 40 -2.91 13.10 -10.00
CA GLU A 40 -4.22 12.76 -10.55
C GLU A 40 -4.28 11.33 -11.12
N GLU A 41 -3.15 10.80 -11.60
CA GLU A 41 -3.05 9.43 -12.15
C GLU A 41 -3.35 8.32 -11.12
N VAL A 42 -3.23 8.61 -9.83
CA VAL A 42 -3.50 7.65 -8.74
C VAL A 42 -4.75 7.99 -7.93
N LEU A 43 -5.42 9.10 -8.26
CA LEU A 43 -6.71 9.49 -7.68
C LEU A 43 -7.90 8.87 -8.44
N GLN A 44 -7.67 7.76 -9.12
CA GLN A 44 -8.70 6.97 -9.79
C GLN A 44 -9.40 5.99 -8.82
N VAL A 45 -10.38 5.23 -9.29
CA VAL A 45 -11.10 4.25 -8.45
C VAL A 45 -10.46 2.86 -8.43
N SER A 46 -9.57 2.59 -9.39
CA SER A 46 -8.93 1.31 -9.62
C SER A 46 -7.42 1.41 -9.42
N LEU A 47 -6.79 0.24 -9.28
CA LEU A 47 -5.34 0.12 -9.20
C LEU A 47 -4.69 0.58 -10.51
N ASN A 48 -3.92 1.68 -10.44
CA ASN A 48 -2.96 2.03 -11.48
C ASN A 48 -1.65 1.27 -11.25
N GLU A 49 -1.41 0.18 -12.00
CA GLU A 49 -0.19 -0.62 -11.86
C GLU A 49 1.05 0.06 -12.45
N GLN A 50 0.86 1.00 -13.38
CA GLN A 50 1.91 1.68 -14.12
C GLN A 50 2.48 2.90 -13.41
N SER A 51 1.77 3.46 -12.44
CA SER A 51 2.24 4.61 -11.66
C SER A 51 3.62 4.38 -11.05
N ASP A 52 4.46 5.40 -11.13
CA ASP A 52 5.77 5.51 -10.49
C ASP A 52 5.75 6.47 -9.29
N LEU A 53 4.57 6.99 -8.91
CA LEU A 53 4.44 7.88 -7.75
C LEU A 53 4.82 7.15 -6.46
N LYS A 54 6.00 7.48 -5.94
CA LYS A 54 6.62 6.83 -4.78
C LYS A 54 5.69 6.59 -3.59
N PRO A 55 4.92 7.56 -3.07
CA PRO A 55 4.06 7.29 -1.91
C PRO A 55 3.01 6.21 -2.22
N TYR A 56 2.44 6.25 -3.43
CA TYR A 56 1.46 5.28 -3.90
C TYR A 56 2.09 3.89 -4.11
N VAL A 57 3.28 3.83 -4.73
CA VAL A 57 4.06 2.59 -4.89
C VAL A 57 4.43 1.97 -3.55
N LEU A 58 4.86 2.77 -2.57
CA LEU A 58 5.13 2.30 -1.20
C LEU A 58 3.87 1.72 -0.53
N GLY A 59 2.71 2.34 -0.74
CA GLY A 59 1.43 1.81 -0.28
C GLY A 59 1.10 0.44 -0.89
N ARG A 60 1.27 0.31 -2.21
CA ARG A 60 1.09 -0.97 -2.93
C ARG A 60 2.05 -2.03 -2.43
N LEU A 61 3.33 -1.68 -2.24
CA LEU A 61 4.35 -2.55 -1.70
C LEU A 61 3.96 -3.05 -0.30
N PHE A 62 3.53 -2.16 0.59
CA PHE A 62 3.06 -2.55 1.92
C PHE A 62 1.91 -3.56 1.85
N SER A 63 0.95 -3.35 0.96
CA SER A 63 -0.15 -4.31 0.74
C SER A 63 0.36 -5.67 0.27
N LEU A 64 1.33 -5.74 -0.66
CA LEU A 64 1.89 -7.02 -1.11
C LEU A 64 2.67 -7.74 0.00
N LEU A 65 3.40 -7.00 0.82
CA LEU A 65 4.11 -7.56 1.99
C LEU A 65 3.12 -8.15 3.01
N GLU A 66 1.97 -7.51 3.23
CA GLU A 66 0.91 -8.02 4.10
C GLU A 66 0.34 -9.32 3.53
N GLN A 67 0.09 -9.36 2.22
CA GLN A 67 -0.45 -10.54 1.54
C GLN A 67 0.54 -11.72 1.55
N ALA A 68 1.84 -11.46 1.36
CA ALA A 68 2.87 -12.47 1.45
C ALA A 68 2.97 -13.06 2.88
N GLN A 69 2.87 -12.22 3.91
CA GLN A 69 2.79 -12.69 5.29
C GLN A 69 1.55 -13.56 5.53
N GLU A 70 0.38 -13.10 5.08
CA GLU A 70 -0.88 -13.83 5.23
C GLU A 70 -0.82 -15.19 4.50
N SER A 71 -0.25 -15.24 3.31
CA SER A 71 -0.08 -16.46 2.53
C SER A 71 0.85 -17.46 3.25
N ALA A 72 1.97 -16.97 3.79
CA ALA A 72 2.97 -17.82 4.45
C ALA A 72 2.53 -18.33 5.83
N LEU A 73 1.80 -17.54 6.61
CA LEU A 73 1.55 -17.81 8.03
C LEU A 73 0.06 -17.93 8.40
N GLY A 74 -0.84 -17.53 7.51
CA GLY A 74 -2.25 -17.29 7.82
C GLY A 74 -2.48 -16.09 8.76
N LEU A 75 -3.73 -15.87 9.15
CA LEU A 75 -4.15 -14.78 10.06
C LEU A 75 -3.94 -15.09 11.55
N LYS A 76 -2.95 -15.92 11.91
CA LYS A 76 -2.78 -16.45 13.27
C LYS A 76 -2.04 -15.51 14.22
N ASN A 77 -1.28 -14.55 13.69
CA ASN A 77 -0.42 -13.64 14.46
C ASN A 77 -0.72 -12.17 14.12
N ALA A 78 -0.26 -11.25 14.97
CA ALA A 78 -0.25 -9.83 14.64
C ALA A 78 0.46 -9.60 13.29
N THR A 79 -0.21 -8.90 12.40
CA THR A 79 0.24 -8.62 11.04
C THR A 79 1.28 -7.50 11.03
N ILE A 80 2.00 -7.36 9.93
CA ILE A 80 2.83 -6.17 9.71
C ILE A 80 1.99 -4.89 9.72
N THR A 81 0.70 -4.96 9.35
CA THR A 81 -0.24 -3.85 9.43
C THR A 81 -0.46 -3.37 10.86
N ASP A 82 -0.58 -4.29 11.82
CA ASP A 82 -0.76 -3.95 13.23
C ASP A 82 0.47 -3.22 13.81
N ARG A 83 1.67 -3.56 13.33
CA ARG A 83 2.94 -3.09 13.90
C ARG A 83 3.58 -1.92 13.17
N TYR A 84 3.43 -1.87 11.85
CA TYR A 84 4.25 -1.00 10.99
C TYR A 84 3.44 -0.06 10.10
N PHE A 85 2.10 -0.12 10.06
CA PHE A 85 1.34 0.73 9.13
C PHE A 85 1.59 2.23 9.37
N ASP A 86 1.66 2.67 10.63
CA ASP A 86 1.99 4.07 10.97
C ASP A 86 3.39 4.45 10.56
N SER A 87 4.39 3.65 10.92
CA SER A 87 5.77 3.97 10.62
C SER A 87 6.07 3.86 9.12
N ALA A 88 5.43 2.93 8.40
CA ALA A 88 5.56 2.81 6.96
C ALA A 88 4.90 3.95 6.21
N SER A 89 3.72 4.42 6.65
CA SER A 89 3.07 5.58 6.03
C SER A 89 3.74 6.90 6.40
N ALA A 90 4.21 7.09 7.64
CA ALA A 90 4.78 8.36 8.07
C ALA A 90 6.30 8.48 7.82
N THR A 91 7.06 7.40 8.01
CA THR A 91 8.53 7.36 7.98
C THR A 91 9.06 6.12 7.24
N PRO A 92 8.85 6.01 5.92
CA PRO A 92 9.18 4.81 5.15
C PRO A 92 10.61 4.29 5.38
N LYS A 93 11.59 5.19 5.44
CA LYS A 93 13.02 4.87 5.69
C LYS A 93 13.28 4.02 6.93
N LEU A 94 12.46 4.16 7.97
CA LEU A 94 12.60 3.41 9.22
C LEU A 94 11.89 2.05 9.17
N ALA A 95 10.79 1.95 8.42
CA ALA A 95 9.94 0.75 8.43
C ALA A 95 10.30 -0.25 7.33
N PHE A 96 10.47 0.21 6.09
CA PHE A 96 10.62 -0.67 4.93
C PHE A 96 11.84 -1.59 4.98
N PRO A 97 13.03 -1.16 5.46
CA PRO A 97 14.15 -2.08 5.61
C PRO A 97 13.85 -3.29 6.51
N THR A 98 13.13 -3.07 7.62
CA THR A 98 12.69 -4.15 8.52
C THR A 98 11.63 -5.01 7.87
N LEU A 99 10.64 -4.40 7.20
CA LEU A 99 9.55 -5.13 6.53
C LEU A 99 10.08 -6.05 5.41
N LEU A 100 11.01 -5.57 4.59
CA LEU A 100 11.61 -6.36 3.52
C LEU A 100 12.42 -7.53 4.07
N LYS A 101 13.16 -7.33 5.17
CA LYS A 101 13.87 -8.41 5.86
C LYS A 101 12.90 -9.48 6.38
N LEU A 102 11.79 -9.09 7.02
CA LEU A 102 10.76 -10.01 7.48
C LEU A 102 10.13 -10.78 6.31
N ASN A 103 9.84 -10.08 5.22
CA ASN A 103 9.21 -10.68 4.06
C ASN A 103 10.04 -11.78 3.40
N ARG A 104 11.37 -11.65 3.38
CA ARG A 104 12.25 -12.75 2.90
C ARG A 104 12.00 -14.06 3.64
N HIS A 105 11.73 -14.00 4.95
CA HIS A 105 11.39 -15.18 5.74
C HIS A 105 9.97 -15.70 5.47
N HIS A 106 9.04 -14.82 5.11
CA HIS A 106 7.68 -15.22 4.71
C HIS A 106 7.70 -15.92 3.36
N LEU A 107 8.33 -15.32 2.35
CA LEU A 107 8.48 -15.90 1.02
C LEU A 107 9.15 -17.28 1.05
N ALA A 108 10.22 -17.43 1.82
CA ALA A 108 10.92 -18.72 1.96
C ALA A 108 10.07 -19.83 2.63
N LYS A 109 9.00 -19.46 3.35
CA LYS A 109 8.07 -20.41 3.99
C LYS A 109 6.83 -20.71 3.14
N ASP A 110 6.55 -19.89 2.13
CA ASP A 110 5.38 -20.06 1.27
C ASP A 110 5.75 -20.81 0.00
N GLU A 111 5.68 -22.14 0.06
CA GLU A 111 5.99 -23.04 -1.06
C GLU A 111 4.94 -22.99 -2.20
N SER A 112 3.76 -22.44 -1.94
CA SER A 112 2.64 -22.44 -2.92
C SER A 112 2.62 -21.18 -3.77
N TRP A 113 2.63 -20.01 -3.12
CA TRP A 113 2.41 -18.72 -3.79
C TRP A 113 3.54 -17.72 -3.55
N GLY A 114 4.58 -18.07 -2.78
CA GLY A 114 5.70 -17.18 -2.46
C GLY A 114 6.36 -16.59 -3.71
N TRP A 115 6.62 -17.40 -4.73
CA TRP A 115 7.23 -16.96 -5.99
C TRP A 115 6.45 -15.84 -6.69
N ARG A 116 5.10 -15.86 -6.58
CA ARG A 116 4.24 -14.85 -7.20
C ARG A 116 4.40 -13.51 -6.49
N TYR A 117 4.38 -13.51 -5.16
CA TYR A 117 4.57 -12.31 -4.37
C TYR A 117 5.99 -11.78 -4.51
N GLU A 118 7.00 -12.65 -4.56
CA GLU A 118 8.40 -12.27 -4.80
C GLU A 118 8.53 -11.50 -6.11
N LYS A 119 7.95 -12.01 -7.20
CA LYS A 119 7.93 -11.33 -8.50
C LYS A 119 7.28 -9.94 -8.41
N GLN A 120 6.06 -9.85 -7.87
CA GLN A 120 5.31 -8.59 -7.79
C GLN A 120 6.00 -7.56 -6.89
N ILE A 121 6.62 -8.01 -5.79
CA ILE A 121 7.41 -7.15 -4.90
C ILE A 121 8.65 -6.67 -5.63
N GLY A 122 9.35 -7.54 -6.36
CA GLY A 122 10.51 -7.17 -7.18
C GLY A 122 10.19 -6.09 -8.22
N GLU A 123 9.03 -6.19 -8.88
CA GLU A 123 8.55 -5.18 -9.83
C GLU A 123 8.36 -3.80 -9.16
N LEU A 124 7.81 -3.74 -7.95
CA LEU A 124 7.65 -2.47 -7.23
C LEU A 124 8.97 -1.94 -6.67
N LEU A 125 9.87 -2.82 -6.23
CA LEU A 125 11.21 -2.41 -5.79
C LEU A 125 12.01 -1.80 -6.94
N ALA A 126 11.95 -2.39 -8.14
CA ALA A 126 12.60 -1.85 -9.32
C ALA A 126 12.11 -0.43 -9.68
N LYS A 127 10.81 -0.15 -9.49
CA LYS A 127 10.25 1.22 -9.64
C LYS A 127 10.83 2.19 -8.61
N LEU A 128 10.96 1.77 -7.35
CA LEU A 128 11.49 2.61 -6.28
C LEU A 128 12.99 2.87 -6.42
N ASP A 129 13.76 1.84 -6.80
CA ASP A 129 15.22 1.91 -6.93
C ASP A 129 15.66 2.72 -8.18
N ALA A 130 14.75 3.01 -9.11
CA ALA A 130 14.98 3.94 -10.21
C ALA A 130 15.11 5.40 -9.75
N GLU A 131 14.78 5.70 -8.48
CA GLU A 131 14.89 7.02 -7.88
C GLU A 131 16.06 7.14 -6.90
N ASP A 132 16.59 8.35 -6.73
CA ASP A 132 17.75 8.62 -5.85
C ASP A 132 17.49 8.35 -4.36
N ASP A 133 16.23 8.47 -3.90
CA ASP A 133 15.81 8.19 -2.52
C ASP A 133 14.61 7.23 -2.51
N PRO A 134 14.83 5.90 -2.60
CA PRO A 134 13.76 4.91 -2.70
C PRO A 134 12.86 4.86 -1.45
N TYR A 135 13.40 5.26 -0.28
CA TYR A 135 12.67 5.29 0.98
C TYR A 135 12.83 6.64 1.68
N PRO A 136 11.86 7.57 1.50
CA PRO A 136 11.98 8.90 2.05
C PRO A 136 11.94 8.86 3.57
N ALA A 137 12.67 9.78 4.20
CA ALA A 137 12.74 9.88 5.65
C ALA A 137 11.36 10.15 6.29
N ARG A 138 10.53 10.95 5.61
CA ARG A 138 9.16 11.28 6.00
C ARG A 138 8.28 11.50 4.78
N LEU A 139 7.02 11.10 4.87
CA LEU A 139 5.97 11.51 3.94
C LEU A 139 5.15 12.65 4.55
N THR A 140 4.81 13.64 3.73
CA THR A 140 3.82 14.69 4.07
C THR A 140 2.44 14.07 4.32
N LEU A 141 1.51 14.86 4.87
CA LEU A 141 0.14 14.37 5.10
C LEU A 141 -0.58 13.99 3.80
N ASP A 142 -0.30 14.67 2.69
CA ASP A 142 -0.94 14.39 1.41
C ASP A 142 -0.36 13.12 0.79
N GLU A 143 0.97 12.96 0.82
CA GLU A 143 1.65 11.73 0.41
C GLU A 143 1.25 10.51 1.25
N GLN A 144 0.98 10.71 2.54
CA GLN A 144 0.40 9.66 3.38
C GLN A 144 -0.99 9.24 2.91
N GLY A 145 -1.78 10.17 2.38
CA GLY A 145 -3.05 9.85 1.72
C GLY A 145 -2.85 9.00 0.47
N LEU A 146 -1.88 9.37 -0.38
CA LEU A 146 -1.51 8.60 -1.58
C LEU A 146 -1.03 7.19 -1.22
N PHE A 147 -0.22 7.04 -0.17
CA PHE A 147 0.16 5.73 0.37
C PHE A 147 -1.05 4.89 0.75
N ILE A 148 -2.00 5.48 1.49
CA ILE A 148 -3.21 4.78 1.91
C ILE A 148 -4.07 4.36 0.71
N LEU A 149 -4.15 5.19 -0.34
CA LEU A 149 -4.82 4.84 -1.58
C LEU A 149 -4.12 3.70 -2.32
N GLY A 150 -2.79 3.72 -2.42
CA GLY A 150 -2.01 2.64 -3.02
C GLY A 150 -2.20 1.30 -2.30
N TYR A 151 -2.15 1.34 -0.96
CA TYR A 151 -2.46 0.18 -0.12
C TYR A 151 -3.87 -0.35 -0.38
N TYR A 152 -4.87 0.55 -0.37
CA TYR A 152 -6.26 0.16 -0.58
C TYR A 152 -6.53 -0.40 -1.97
N HIS A 153 -6.02 0.24 -3.03
CA HIS A 153 -6.20 -0.21 -4.42
C HIS A 153 -5.56 -1.58 -4.64
N GLN A 154 -4.33 -1.80 -4.14
CA GLN A 154 -3.65 -3.07 -4.27
C GLN A 154 -4.39 -4.20 -3.52
N LYS A 155 -4.92 -3.90 -2.34
CA LYS A 155 -5.72 -4.84 -1.54
C LYS A 155 -7.05 -5.17 -2.23
N GLN A 156 -7.73 -4.17 -2.81
CA GLN A 156 -9.01 -4.40 -3.49
C GLN A 156 -8.87 -5.14 -4.81
N ALA A 157 -7.82 -4.89 -5.59
CA ALA A 157 -7.58 -5.60 -6.85
C ALA A 157 -7.52 -7.13 -6.68
N ARG A 158 -7.07 -7.61 -5.50
CA ARG A 158 -7.10 -9.04 -5.14
C ARG A 158 -8.53 -9.57 -4.97
N TYR A 159 -9.41 -8.82 -4.31
CA TYR A 159 -10.80 -9.24 -4.08
C TYR A 159 -11.64 -9.23 -5.36
N THR A 160 -11.46 -8.23 -6.21
CA THR A 160 -12.16 -8.17 -7.51
C THR A 160 -11.80 -9.37 -8.38
N LYS A 161 -10.50 -9.69 -8.54
CA LYS A 161 -10.05 -10.86 -9.29
C LYS A 161 -10.60 -12.18 -8.73
N LYS A 162 -10.70 -12.30 -7.40
CA LYS A 162 -11.31 -13.47 -6.76
C LYS A 162 -12.79 -13.61 -7.12
N THR A 163 -13.52 -12.50 -7.13
CA THR A 163 -14.98 -12.48 -7.40
C THR A 163 -15.29 -12.78 -8.87
N GLU A 164 -14.42 -12.37 -9.79
CA GLU A 164 -14.54 -12.68 -11.23
C GLU A 164 -14.31 -14.17 -11.49
N LEU A 165 -13.27 -14.77 -10.88
CA LEU A 165 -12.98 -16.21 -10.99
C LEU A 165 -14.09 -17.10 -10.41
N GLU A 166 -14.79 -16.64 -9.37
CA GLU A 166 -15.94 -17.36 -8.78
C GLU A 166 -17.22 -17.28 -9.63
N LYS A 167 -17.31 -16.33 -10.57
CA LYS A 167 -18.46 -16.21 -11.50
C LYS A 167 -18.30 -17.02 -12.78
N GLU A 168 -17.08 -17.42 -13.10
CA GLU A 168 -16.72 -18.17 -14.31
C GLU A 168 -16.65 -19.70 -14.09
N ASN A 169 -16.79 -20.16 -12.83
CA ASN A 169 -16.86 -21.57 -12.43
C ASN A 169 -18.26 -21.94 -11.93
#